data_AF-A0A969AKX9-F1
#
_entry.id   AF-A0A969AKX9-F1
#
_cell.length_a   1.000
_cell.length_b   1.000
_cell.length_c   1.000
_cell.angle_alpha   90.00
_cell.angle_beta   90.00
_cell.angle_gamma   90.00
#
_symmetry.space_group_name_H-M   'P 1'
#
loop_
_entity.id
_entity.type
_entity.pdbx_description
1 polymer ?
#
loop_
_entity_poly.entity_id
_entity_poly.type
_entity_poly.pdbx_seq_one_letter_code
_entity_poly.pdbx_strand_id
1 'polypeptide(L)'
;MTSQIPDTFIYNGEEYELIALDGEGLITPQDYGMNPEMLHTACYRGFYSTYEITNDGLFLTEMVIGEVEEGYKSIQGIMPTLPNKNSSNYPT
;
A
#
# COMPACT_ATOMS: atom_id res chain seq x y z
N MET A 1 6.66 -3.94 -20.98
CA MET A 1 5.63 -3.22 -20.19
C MET A 1 5.73 -3.76 -18.78
N THR A 2 6.19 -2.95 -17.83
CA THR A 2 6.09 -3.28 -16.41
C THR A 2 4.69 -2.91 -15.96
N SER A 3 3.95 -3.88 -15.42
CA SER A 3 2.66 -3.59 -14.78
C SER A 3 2.93 -2.88 -13.46
N GLN A 4 2.07 -1.94 -13.09
CA GLN A 4 2.05 -1.36 -11.75
C GLN A 4 1.81 -2.49 -10.73
N ILE A 5 2.51 -2.47 -9.58
CA ILE A 5 2.24 -3.35 -8.46
C ILE A 5 0.79 -3.10 -8.02
N PRO A 6 -0.09 -4.10 -8.06
CA PRO A 6 -1.48 -3.94 -7.69
C PRO A 6 -1.62 -3.83 -6.16
N ASP A 7 -2.73 -3.25 -5.72
CA ASP A 7 -3.15 -3.39 -4.33
C ASP A 7 -3.68 -4.83 -4.13
N THR A 8 -3.37 -5.42 -2.97
CA THR A 8 -3.73 -6.80 -2.62
C THR A 8 -4.94 -6.80 -1.69
N PHE A 9 -5.86 -7.73 -1.92
CA PHE A 9 -7.06 -7.95 -1.12
C PHE A 9 -7.04 -9.36 -0.56
N ILE A 10 -7.14 -9.49 0.75
CA ILE A 10 -7.25 -10.77 1.47
C ILE A 10 -8.72 -11.01 1.78
N TYR A 11 -9.27 -12.11 1.29
CA TYR A 11 -10.63 -12.53 1.58
C TYR A 11 -10.67 -14.02 1.91
N ASN A 12 -11.18 -14.37 3.09
CA ASN A 12 -11.19 -15.74 3.60
C ASN A 12 -9.81 -16.42 3.59
N GLY A 13 -8.73 -15.64 3.80
CA GLY A 13 -7.36 -16.13 3.80
C GLY A 13 -6.72 -16.31 2.41
N GLU A 14 -7.45 -15.98 1.34
CA GLU A 14 -6.94 -16.02 -0.04
C GLU A 14 -6.61 -14.60 -0.53
N GLU A 15 -5.54 -14.48 -1.32
CA GLU A 15 -5.05 -13.21 -1.88
C GLU A 15 -5.61 -12.96 -3.28
N TYR A 16 -6.02 -11.72 -3.54
CA TYR A 16 -6.57 -11.25 -4.80
C TYR A 16 -5.93 -9.92 -5.21
N GLU A 17 -5.71 -9.72 -6.50
CA GLU A 17 -5.25 -8.45 -7.05
C GLU A 17 -6.43 -7.55 -7.44
N LEU A 18 -6.33 -6.26 -7.11
CA LEU A 18 -7.32 -5.28 -7.57
C LEU A 18 -7.19 -5.01 -9.07
N ILE A 19 -8.24 -5.34 -9.83
CA ILE A 19 -8.28 -5.08 -11.28
C ILE A 19 -9.05 -3.80 -11.65
N ALA A 20 -10.02 -3.40 -10.83
CA ALA A 20 -10.87 -2.24 -11.06
C ALA A 20 -11.55 -1.82 -9.75
N LEU A 21 -11.87 -0.53 -9.65
CA LEU A 21 -12.61 0.04 -8.53
C LEU A 21 -13.69 0.98 -9.08
N ASP A 22 -14.88 0.90 -8.49
CA ASP A 22 -15.99 1.82 -8.77
C ASP A 22 -16.46 2.42 -7.43
N GLY A 23 -16.49 3.76 -7.34
CA GLY A 23 -16.83 4.50 -6.12
C GLY A 23 -15.76 5.47 -5.62
N GLU A 24 -15.77 5.75 -4.31
CA GLU A 24 -15.01 6.84 -3.66
C GLU A 24 -13.49 6.65 -3.55
N GLY A 25 -12.92 5.58 -4.13
CA GLY A 25 -11.49 5.32 -4.05
C GLY A 25 -11.10 4.46 -2.83
N LEU A 26 -9.81 4.15 -2.74
CA LEU A 26 -9.18 3.49 -1.58
C LEU A 26 -8.31 4.50 -0.84
N ILE A 27 -7.95 4.16 0.39
CA ILE A 27 -7.05 4.97 1.21
C ILE A 27 -5.68 5.09 0.53
N THR A 28 -5.14 6.30 0.54
CA THR A 28 -3.84 6.65 -0.03
C THR A 28 -2.97 7.40 0.97
N PRO A 29 -1.63 7.39 0.81
CA PRO A 29 -0.73 8.24 1.59
C PRO A 29 -1.09 9.73 1.49
N GLN A 30 -1.65 10.17 0.36
CA GLN A 30 -2.08 11.55 0.14
C GLN A 30 -3.18 11.99 1.10
N ASP A 31 -4.05 11.07 1.52
CA ASP A 31 -5.09 11.35 2.52
C ASP A 31 -4.50 11.72 3.90
N TYR A 32 -3.24 11.36 4.14
CA TYR A 32 -2.47 11.69 5.34
C TYR A 32 -1.40 12.76 5.09
N GLY A 33 -1.42 13.40 3.91
CA GLY A 33 -0.47 14.43 3.51
C GLY A 33 0.94 13.89 3.26
N MET A 34 1.06 12.65 2.77
CA MET A 34 2.32 12.08 2.29
C MET A 34 2.28 11.93 0.77
N ASN A 35 3.34 12.40 0.10
CA ASN A 35 3.51 12.24 -1.34
C ASN A 35 4.74 11.35 -1.58
N PRO A 36 4.57 10.02 -1.70
CA PRO A 36 5.68 9.12 -1.90
C PRO A 36 6.24 9.24 -3.32
N GLU A 37 7.56 9.17 -3.40
CA GLU A 37 8.30 9.00 -4.64
C GLU A 37 8.14 7.58 -5.20
N MET A 38 8.45 7.43 -6.49
CA MET A 38 8.44 6.14 -7.17
C MET A 38 9.32 5.12 -6.42
N LEU A 39 8.74 3.97 -6.08
CA LEU A 39 9.45 2.85 -5.45
C LEU A 39 10.35 2.12 -6.46
N HIS A 40 9.80 1.77 -7.62
CA HIS A 40 10.49 1.05 -8.69
C HIS A 40 9.79 1.29 -10.03
N THR A 41 10.38 0.87 -11.15
CA THR A 41 9.73 0.93 -12.49
C THR A 41 8.44 0.09 -12.61
N ALA A 42 8.17 -0.77 -11.63
CA ALA A 42 6.92 -1.51 -11.48
C ALA A 42 5.96 -0.83 -10.49
N CYS A 43 6.35 0.27 -9.82
CA CYS A 43 5.50 0.99 -8.87
C CYS A 43 5.74 2.50 -8.97
N TYR A 44 5.27 3.07 -10.08
CA TYR A 44 5.33 4.51 -10.34
C TYR A 44 4.50 5.33 -9.35
N ARG A 45 3.40 4.75 -8.86
CA ARG A 45 2.54 5.34 -7.83
C ARG A 45 3.29 5.64 -6.52
N GLY A 46 4.42 4.96 -6.28
CA GLY A 46 5.23 5.13 -5.08
C GLY A 46 4.67 4.40 -3.85
N PHE A 47 3.56 3.68 -3.98
CA PHE A 47 3.01 2.87 -2.91
C PHE A 47 2.09 1.77 -3.44
N TYR A 48 1.87 0.76 -2.61
CA TYR A 48 0.83 -0.26 -2.77
C TYR A 48 0.31 -0.66 -1.38
N SER A 49 -0.92 -1.15 -1.34
CA SER A 49 -1.63 -1.43 -0.09
C SER A 49 -2.19 -2.84 -0.08
N THR A 50 -2.21 -3.43 1.11
CA THR A 50 -2.91 -4.69 1.39
C THR A 50 -4.14 -4.38 2.23
N TYR A 51 -5.27 -4.93 1.81
CA TYR A 51 -6.54 -4.80 2.49
C TYR A 51 -7.06 -6.17 2.89
N GLU A 52 -7.78 -6.24 4.01
CA GLU A 52 -8.53 -7.42 4.42
C GLU A 52 -10.04 -7.14 4.33
N ILE A 53 -10.75 -8.04 3.67
CA ILE A 53 -12.21 -8.04 3.57
C ILE A 53 -12.76 -8.93 4.68
N THR A 54 -13.49 -8.33 5.62
CA THR A 54 -14.20 -9.05 6.69
C THR A 54 -15.71 -8.80 6.60
N ASN A 55 -16.48 -9.43 7.48
CA ASN A 55 -17.92 -9.16 7.58
C ASN A 55 -18.22 -7.72 8.05
N ASP A 56 -17.26 -7.07 8.72
CA ASP A 56 -17.42 -5.72 9.26
C ASP A 56 -17.03 -4.63 8.23
N GLY A 57 -16.34 -5.01 7.15
CA GLY A 57 -15.96 -4.10 6.08
C GLY A 57 -14.58 -4.37 5.49
N LEU A 58 -14.03 -3.34 4.84
CA LEU A 58 -12.71 -3.35 4.23
C LEU A 58 -11.71 -2.63 5.14
N PHE A 59 -10.63 -3.30 5.51
CA PHE A 59 -9.63 -2.77 6.43
C PHE A 59 -8.26 -2.70 5.76
N LEU A 60 -7.58 -1.56 5.88
CA LEU A 60 -6.19 -1.43 5.47
C LEU A 60 -5.31 -2.15 6.50
N THR A 61 -4.59 -3.20 6.07
CA THR A 61 -3.73 -4.01 6.95
C THR A 61 -2.26 -3.67 6.80
N GLU A 62 -1.82 -3.37 5.58
CA GLU A 62 -0.46 -2.94 5.29
C GLU A 62 -0.46 -1.86 4.21
N MET A 63 0.43 -0.88 4.35
CA MET A 63 0.71 0.09 3.30
C MET A 63 2.22 0.22 3.16
N VAL A 64 2.73 -0.13 1.99
CA VAL A 64 4.14 0.03 1.66
C VAL A 64 4.28 1.30 0.85
N ILE A 65 5.10 2.22 1.34
CA ILE A 65 5.35 3.53 0.72
C ILE A 65 6.83 3.69 0.37
N GLY A 66 7.09 4.40 -0.72
CA GLY A 66 8.40 4.89 -1.09
C GLY A 66 8.85 6.06 -0.23
N GLU A 67 9.98 6.62 -0.63
CA GLU A 67 10.56 7.79 0.03
C GLU A 67 9.58 8.96 -0.01
N VAL A 68 9.46 9.70 1.09
CA VAL A 68 8.60 10.89 1.18
C VAL A 68 9.52 12.07 1.51
N GLU A 69 9.69 13.00 0.57
CA GLU A 69 10.61 14.15 0.69
C GLU A 69 10.33 15.00 1.95
N GLU A 70 9.05 15.25 2.23
CA GLU A 70 8.60 16.01 3.41
C GLU A 70 8.66 15.21 4.73
N GLY A 71 9.07 13.95 4.67
CA GLY A 71 9.13 13.03 5.80
C GLY A 71 7.84 12.23 6.04
N TYR A 72 8.01 11.09 6.70
CA TYR A 72 6.93 10.16 7.02
C TYR A 72 6.01 10.70 8.11
N LYS A 73 4.71 10.45 7.96
CA LYS A 73 3.66 10.80 8.93
C LYS A 73 3.01 9.54 9.48
N SER A 74 2.48 9.65 10.71
CA SER A 74 1.76 8.54 11.34
C SER A 74 0.37 8.40 10.76
N ILE A 75 -0.05 7.17 10.48
CA ILE A 75 -1.45 6.84 10.19
C ILE A 75 -2.07 6.31 11.49
N GLN A 76 -3.06 7.02 12.02
CA GLN A 76 -3.71 6.67 13.31
C GLN A 76 -2.73 6.44 14.48
N GLY A 77 -1.62 7.20 14.51
CA GLY A 77 -0.58 7.07 15.54
C GLY A 77 0.45 5.97 15.30
N ILE A 78 0.35 5.22 14.19
CA ILE A 78 1.33 4.21 13.78
C ILE A 78 2.32 4.84 12.81
N MET A 79 3.61 4.80 13.14
CA MET A 79 4.69 5.25 12.26
C MET A 79 5.14 4.14 11.31
N PRO A 80 5.54 4.47 10.06
CA PRO A 80 6.15 3.49 9.16
C PRO A 80 7.39 2.84 9.76
N THR A 81 7.55 1.55 9.51
CA THR A 81 8.73 0.79 9.90
C THR A 81 9.53 0.39 8.67
N LEU A 82 10.85 0.39 8.77
CA LEU A 82 11.69 -0.14 7.70
C LEU A 82 11.45 -1.65 7.55
N PRO A 83 11.35 -2.16 6.30
CA PRO A 83 11.24 -3.58 6.07
C PRO A 83 12.47 -4.29 6.66
N ASN A 84 12.24 -5.44 7.29
CA ASN A 84 13.31 -6.19 7.93
C ASN A 84 14.21 -6.75 6.81
N LYS A 85 15.55 -6.57 6.89
CA LYS A 85 16.48 -6.92 5.80
C LYS A 85 16.44 -8.39 5.35
N ASN A 86 15.75 -9.26 6.10
CA ASN A 86 15.60 -10.69 5.82
C ASN A 86 14.24 -11.06 5.21
N SER A 87 13.29 -10.14 5.03
CA SER A 87 12.03 -10.41 4.34
C SER A 87 12.19 -10.21 2.84
N SER A 88 12.28 -11.29 2.08
CA SER A 88 12.38 -11.31 0.61
C SER A 88 11.13 -10.80 -0.12
N ASN A 89 10.15 -10.24 0.60
CA ASN A 89 8.81 -9.97 0.10
C ASN A 89 8.61 -8.51 -0.36
N TYR A 90 9.54 -7.60 -0.07
CA TYR A 90 9.41 -6.20 -0.47
C TYR A 90 10.34 -5.90 -1.64
N PRO A 91 9.83 -5.36 -2.76
CA PRO A 91 10.66 -4.90 -3.87
C PRO A 91 11.50 -3.72 -3.40
N THR A 92 12.83 -3.86 -3.51
CA THR A 92 13.81 -2.80 -3.25
C THR A 92 14.09 -1.94 -4.47
#